data_AF-A0A5C5Z6D8-F1
#
_entry.id   AF-A0A5C5Z6D8-F1
#
_cell.length_a   1.000
_cell.length_b   1.000
_cell.length_c   1.000
_cell.angle_alpha   90.00
_cell.angle_beta   90.00
_cell.angle_gamma   90.00
#
_symmetry.space_group_name_H-M   'P 1'
#
loop_
_entity.id
_entity.type
_entity.pdbx_description
1 polymer ?
#
loop_
_entity_poly.entity_id
_entity_poly.type
_entity_poly.pdbx_seq_one_letter_code
_entity_poly.pdbx_strand_id
1 'polypeptide(L)'
;MIAPAPVASRMRARRSFDNSPMLVFYEITQACDLVCLHCRACAKPERDPAELNTAEAKLMFEQLAQFPEPPMLILTGGDPPIFKNLRDSDLLEGNLFAEEPDCCYIPPAKK
;
A
#
# COMPACT_ATOMS: atom_id res chain seq x y z
N MET A 1 -34.48 6.82 -4.98
CA MET A 1 -34.11 5.44 -4.57
C MET A 1 -33.07 4.93 -5.56
N ILE A 2 -31.79 4.93 -5.18
CA ILE A 2 -30.71 4.40 -6.03
C ILE A 2 -30.46 2.97 -5.55
N ALA A 3 -30.75 1.99 -6.40
CA ALA A 3 -30.41 0.60 -6.09
C ALA A 3 -28.88 0.42 -6.15
N PRO A 4 -28.26 -0.28 -5.19
CA PRO A 4 -26.83 -0.59 -5.29
C PRO A 4 -26.59 -1.45 -6.53
N ALA A 5 -25.53 -1.16 -7.28
CA ALA A 5 -25.14 -1.97 -8.42
C ALA A 5 -24.86 -3.41 -7.96
N PRO A 6 -25.25 -4.44 -8.75
CA PRO A 6 -25.11 -5.83 -8.32
C PRO A 6 -23.63 -6.17 -8.14
N VAL A 7 -23.25 -6.49 -6.90
CA VAL A 7 -21.91 -7.00 -6.55
C VAL A 7 -21.80 -8.45 -7.04
N ALA A 8 -21.72 -8.60 -8.36
CA ALA A 8 -21.62 -9.89 -9.00
C ALA A 8 -20.24 -10.49 -8.70
N SER A 9 -20.21 -11.52 -7.85
CA SER A 9 -19.06 -12.40 -7.68
C SER A 9 -18.82 -13.19 -8.99
N ARG A 10 -18.21 -12.51 -9.95
CA ARG A 10 -17.70 -13.10 -11.17
C ARG A 10 -16.22 -13.36 -10.94
N MET A 11 -15.85 -14.63 -10.87
CA MET A 11 -14.50 -15.05 -11.20
C MET A 11 -14.29 -14.70 -12.68
N ARG A 12 -13.80 -13.48 -12.95
CA ARG A 12 -13.76 -12.91 -14.31
C ARG A 12 -12.73 -13.67 -15.12
N ALA A 13 -13.19 -14.58 -15.97
CA ALA A 13 -12.40 -15.05 -17.10
C ALA A 13 -12.07 -13.81 -17.96
N ARG A 14 -10.80 -13.41 -17.95
CA ARG A 14 -10.33 -12.19 -18.61
C ARG A 14 -10.42 -12.32 -20.13
N ARG A 15 -10.82 -11.24 -20.78
CA ARG A 15 -11.00 -11.22 -22.24
C ARG A 15 -9.73 -10.85 -23.01
N SER A 16 -8.90 -9.98 -22.47
CA SER A 16 -7.61 -9.58 -23.06
C SER A 16 -6.73 -8.91 -21.99
N PHE A 17 -5.42 -9.15 -22.04
CA PHE A 17 -4.43 -8.42 -21.24
C PHE A 17 -3.85 -7.20 -21.98
N ASP A 18 -3.97 -7.19 -23.31
CA ASP A 18 -3.45 -6.14 -24.20
C ASP A 18 -4.12 -4.77 -23.95
N ASN A 19 -5.35 -4.80 -23.41
CA ASN A 19 -6.21 -3.61 -23.26
C ASN A 19 -6.52 -3.24 -21.79
N SER A 20 -6.21 -4.08 -20.80
CA SER A 20 -6.53 -3.82 -19.40
C SER A 20 -5.64 -4.64 -18.44
N PRO A 21 -4.97 -4.03 -17.44
CA PRO A 21 -3.96 -4.68 -16.62
C PRO A 21 -4.54 -5.65 -15.57
N MET A 22 -3.73 -6.67 -15.24
CA MET A 22 -3.83 -7.67 -14.15
C MET A 22 -4.55 -7.28 -12.85
N LEU A 23 -3.76 -7.45 -11.79
CA LEU A 23 -4.01 -6.92 -10.45
C LEU A 23 -3.15 -5.66 -10.38
N VAL A 24 -3.72 -4.53 -9.98
CA VAL A 24 -2.89 -3.33 -9.72
C VAL A 24 -2.53 -3.38 -8.25
N PHE A 25 -1.26 -3.58 -7.94
CA PHE A 25 -0.74 -3.46 -6.59
C PHE A 25 -0.34 -2.01 -6.37
N TYR A 26 -1.03 -1.33 -5.46
CA TYR A 26 -0.68 0.03 -5.04
C TYR A 26 -0.07 -0.03 -3.64
N GLU A 27 1.24 0.18 -3.55
CA GLU A 27 1.91 0.44 -2.28
C GLU A 27 1.55 1.86 -1.84
N ILE A 28 0.60 1.97 -0.91
CA ILE A 28 0.04 3.25 -0.45
C ILE A 28 1.10 4.06 0.30
N THR A 29 2.00 3.36 1.02
CA THR A 29 3.12 3.96 1.74
C THR A 29 4.25 2.96 1.94
N GLN A 30 5.49 3.45 2.04
CA GLN A 30 6.64 2.68 2.54
C GLN A 30 6.80 2.81 4.06
N ALA A 31 6.12 3.77 4.69
CA ALA A 31 6.17 4.01 6.13
C ALA A 31 5.62 2.82 6.93
N CYS A 32 6.40 2.31 7.89
CA CYS A 32 5.97 1.24 8.79
C CYS A 32 6.81 1.22 10.06
N ASP A 33 6.15 1.09 11.22
CA ASP A 33 6.81 0.96 12.53
C ASP A 33 7.48 -0.43 12.72
N LEU A 34 7.36 -1.35 11.74
CA LEU A 34 7.82 -2.73 11.83
C LEU A 34 9.03 -3.01 10.93
N VAL A 35 10.13 -3.48 11.55
CA VAL A 35 11.36 -3.89 10.86
C VAL A 35 11.34 -5.40 10.58
N CYS A 36 10.46 -5.85 9.68
CA CYS A 36 10.30 -7.27 9.37
C CYS A 36 11.46 -7.80 8.50
N LEU A 37 12.11 -8.89 8.92
CA LEU A 37 13.15 -9.60 8.15
C LEU A 37 12.73 -10.03 6.74
N HIS A 38 11.43 -10.25 6.54
CA HIS A 38 10.84 -10.68 5.28
C HIS A 38 10.12 -9.52 4.55
N CYS A 39 10.43 -8.27 4.90
CA CYS A 39 9.79 -7.10 4.32
C CYS A 39 10.29 -6.83 2.89
N ARG A 40 9.51 -7.27 1.89
CA ARG A 40 9.73 -6.92 0.48
C ARG A 40 9.74 -5.40 0.25
N ALA A 41 8.98 -4.66 1.05
CA ALA A 41 8.74 -3.23 0.88
C ALA A 41 9.82 -2.35 1.53
N CYS A 42 10.82 -2.91 2.20
CA CYS A 42 11.95 -2.15 2.73
C CYS A 42 11.52 -1.00 3.66
N ALA A 43 10.69 -1.36 4.66
CA ALA A 43 10.02 -0.43 5.56
C ALA A 43 10.92 0.72 6.03
N LYS A 44 10.46 1.95 5.79
CA LYS A 44 11.08 3.18 6.29
C LYS A 44 10.27 3.69 7.50
N PRO A 45 10.89 4.40 8.45
CA PRO A 45 10.14 4.96 9.59
C PRO A 45 9.24 6.13 9.17
N GLU A 46 9.63 6.85 8.12
CA GLU A 46 8.93 8.05 7.64
C GLU A 46 8.34 7.83 6.25
N ARG A 47 7.31 8.61 5.94
CA ARG A 47 6.64 8.63 4.64
C ARG A 47 7.58 9.23 3.59
N ASP A 48 7.79 8.54 2.47
CA ASP A 48 8.61 9.10 1.41
C ASP A 48 7.90 10.33 0.79
N PRO A 49 8.59 11.48 0.61
CA PRO A 49 7.99 12.69 0.07
C PRO A 49 7.51 12.55 -1.39
N ALA A 50 7.97 11.53 -2.13
CA ALA A 50 7.52 11.21 -3.48
C ALA A 50 6.28 10.28 -3.53
N GLU A 51 5.78 9.78 -2.40
CA GLU A 51 4.51 9.05 -2.36
C GLU A 51 3.32 9.93 -2.79
N LEU A 52 2.44 9.37 -3.63
CA LEU A 52 1.25 10.07 -4.14
C LEU A 52 0.41 10.67 -3.01
N ASN A 53 0.14 11.97 -3.10
CA ASN A 53 -0.77 12.65 -2.18
C ASN A 53 -2.24 12.24 -2.45
N THR A 54 -3.15 12.59 -1.54
CA THR A 54 -4.56 12.20 -1.61
C THR A 54 -5.29 12.61 -2.89
N ALA A 55 -4.89 13.70 -3.55
CA ALA A 55 -5.47 14.12 -4.83
C ALA A 55 -4.93 13.28 -6.00
N GLU A 56 -3.62 12.99 -6.00
CA GLU A 56 -2.97 12.15 -7.01
C GLU A 56 -3.47 10.69 -6.94
N ALA A 57 -3.62 10.14 -5.72
CA ALA A 57 -4.18 8.81 -5.51
C ALA A 57 -5.64 8.70 -6.01
N LYS A 58 -6.45 9.76 -5.84
CA LYS A 58 -7.82 9.82 -6.42
C LYS A 58 -7.78 9.84 -7.95
N LEU A 59 -6.93 10.68 -8.54
CA LEU A 59 -6.75 10.73 -9.99
C LEU A 59 -6.28 9.38 -10.55
N MET A 60 -5.38 8.69 -9.86
CA MET A 60 -4.98 7.32 -10.21
C MET A 60 -6.18 6.36 -10.16
N PHE A 61 -7.02 6.39 -9.12
CA PHE A 61 -8.23 5.55 -9.09
C PHE A 61 -9.21 5.87 -10.25
N GLU A 62 -9.36 7.15 -10.61
CA GLU A 62 -10.15 7.57 -11.78
C GLU A 62 -9.55 7.06 -13.10
N GLN A 63 -8.23 7.03 -13.24
CA GLN A 63 -7.54 6.43 -14.40
C GLN A 63 -7.71 4.91 -14.44
N LEU A 64 -7.60 4.22 -13.30
CA LEU A 64 -7.83 2.77 -13.22
C LEU A 64 -9.29 2.39 -13.57
N ALA A 65 -10.25 3.26 -13.25
CA ALA A 65 -11.66 3.08 -13.61
C ALA A 65 -11.97 3.29 -15.10
N GLN A 66 -11.06 3.91 -15.87
CA GLN A 66 -11.22 4.14 -17.32
C GLN A 66 -10.83 2.94 -18.18
N PHE A 67 -10.19 1.91 -17.63
CA PHE A 67 -9.90 0.68 -18.37
C PHE A 67 -11.20 -0.03 -18.81
N PRO A 68 -11.27 -0.57 -20.05
CA PRO A 68 -12.42 -1.34 -20.54
C PRO A 68 -12.87 -2.48 -19.61
N GLU A 69 -11.92 -3.13 -18.94
CA GLU A 69 -12.18 -4.01 -17.80
C GLU A 69 -11.37 -3.51 -16.58
N PRO A 70 -12.00 -2.82 -15.60
CA PRO A 70 -11.29 -2.29 -14.44
C PRO A 70 -10.51 -3.38 -13.67
N PRO A 71 -9.26 -3.10 -13.27
CA PRO A 71 -8.42 -4.07 -12.57
C PRO A 71 -8.95 -4.39 -11.17
N MET A 72 -8.53 -5.54 -10.63
CA MET A 72 -8.60 -5.74 -9.18
C MET A 72 -7.47 -4.93 -8.55
N LEU A 73 -7.82 -3.84 -7.88
CA LEU A 73 -6.88 -3.04 -7.10
C LEU A 73 -6.60 -3.74 -5.76
N ILE A 74 -5.33 -3.99 -5.49
CA ILE A 74 -4.83 -4.53 -4.24
C ILE A 74 -4.04 -3.43 -3.56
N LEU A 75 -4.57 -2.96 -2.44
CA LEU A 75 -3.93 -1.99 -1.57
C LEU A 75 -2.91 -2.71 -0.68
N THR A 76 -1.69 -2.22 -0.67
CA THR A 76 -0.52 -2.82 0.02
C THR A 76 0.42 -1.71 0.49
N GLY A 77 1.58 -2.05 1.07
CA GLY A 77 2.56 -1.10 1.60
C GLY A 77 2.98 -1.47 3.03
N GLY A 78 3.42 -0.47 3.78
CA GLY A 78 3.75 -0.56 5.22
C GLY A 78 2.52 -0.59 6.14
N ASP A 79 2.57 0.14 7.26
CA ASP A 79 1.46 0.30 8.21
C ASP A 79 0.81 1.70 8.03
N PRO A 80 -0.26 1.84 7.23
CA PRO A 80 -0.72 3.17 6.84
C PRO A 80 -1.44 3.83 8.02
N PRO A 81 -1.01 5.03 8.47
CA PRO A 81 -1.63 5.70 9.62
C PRO A 81 -3.12 6.05 9.39
N ILE A 82 -3.57 6.04 8.13
CA ILE A 82 -4.98 6.16 7.75
C ILE A 82 -5.87 5.02 8.29
N PHE A 83 -5.32 3.83 8.56
CA PHE A 83 -6.03 2.71 9.19
C PHE A 83 -5.88 2.66 10.72
N LYS A 84 -4.98 3.46 11.31
CA LYS A 84 -4.68 3.50 12.77
C LYS A 84 -5.81 4.08 13.63
N ASN A 85 -6.96 4.43 13.04
CA ASN A 85 -8.17 4.85 13.75
C ASN A 85 -9.06 3.67 14.23
N LEU A 86 -8.48 2.49 14.47
CA LEU A 86 -9.18 1.27 14.89
C LEU A 86 -8.50 0.57 16.08
N ARG A 87 -8.25 1.36 17.15
CA ARG A 87 -7.55 1.04 18.42
C ARG A 87 -6.02 1.14 18.30
N ASP A 88 -5.27 1.57 19.31
CA ASP A 88 -5.62 2.01 20.68
C ASP A 88 -4.82 3.27 21.07
N SER A 89 -5.17 3.87 22.21
CA SER A 89 -4.49 5.04 22.77
C SER A 89 -3.15 4.70 23.44
N ASP A 90 -2.22 5.63 23.30
CA ASP A 90 -0.99 5.83 24.10
C ASP A 90 0.20 4.86 23.90
N LEU A 91 1.40 5.46 24.03
CA LEU A 91 2.73 4.83 24.16
C LEU A 91 3.28 4.16 22.86
N LEU A 92 4.50 4.44 22.40
CA LEU A 92 5.72 4.81 23.14
C LEU A 92 6.52 5.93 22.44
N GLU A 93 7.14 6.80 23.24
CA GLU A 93 8.26 7.63 22.78
C GLU A 93 9.54 6.78 22.65
N GLY A 94 10.45 7.16 21.73
CA GLY A 94 11.87 6.86 21.93
C GLY A 94 12.66 6.29 20.75
N ASN A 95 13.34 7.21 20.05
CA ASN A 95 14.70 7.07 19.49
C ASN A 95 15.00 6.24 18.24
N LEU A 96 15.64 6.95 17.29
CA LEU A 96 16.81 6.59 16.47
C LEU A 96 16.91 5.14 15.96
N PHE A 97 16.90 4.98 14.63
CA PHE A 97 18.14 4.88 13.82
C PHE A 97 17.78 4.54 12.36
N ALA A 98 18.09 5.45 11.42
CA ALA A 98 18.07 5.17 9.99
C ALA A 98 19.00 6.16 9.25
N GLU A 99 20.31 5.91 9.31
CA GLU A 99 21.21 6.37 8.24
C GLU A 99 21.32 5.21 7.23
N GLU A 100 20.93 5.47 5.97
CA GLU A 100 20.74 4.45 4.94
C GLU A 100 22.06 3.85 4.39
N PRO A 101 22.01 2.72 3.66
CA PRO A 101 21.80 2.87 2.22
C PRO A 101 20.81 1.91 1.53
N ASP A 102 20.57 0.71 2.06
CA ASP A 102 19.77 -0.32 1.36
C ASP A 102 18.96 -1.20 2.33
N CYS A 103 17.65 -1.26 2.08
CA CYS A 103 16.66 -2.24 2.53
C CYS A 103 17.14 -3.43 3.42
N CYS A 104 16.83 -3.35 4.71
CA CYS A 104 16.63 -4.48 5.63
C CYS A 104 17.61 -5.68 5.54
N TYR A 105 18.82 -5.56 6.12
CA TYR A 105 19.17 -6.32 7.34
C TYR A 105 20.54 -5.90 7.91
N ILE A 106 20.53 -5.19 9.05
CA ILE A 106 21.67 -5.17 9.96
C ILE A 106 21.42 -6.26 11.02
N PRO A 107 22.19 -7.36 11.06
CA PRO A 107 22.06 -8.32 12.14
C PRO A 107 22.35 -7.67 13.50
N PRO A 108 21.60 -8.00 14.57
CA PRO A 108 22.02 -7.62 15.90
C PRO A 108 23.42 -8.22 16.15
N ALA A 109 24.36 -7.37 16.55
CA ALA A 109 25.73 -7.81 16.84
C ALA A 109 25.68 -8.94 17.88
N LYS A 110 26.21 -10.11 17.51
CA LYS A 110 26.26 -11.26 18.41
C LYS A 110 27.08 -10.89 19.65
N LYS A 111 26.50 -11.14 20.83
CA LYS A 111 27.26 -11.23 22.09
C LYS A 111 28.11 -12.50 22.10
#